data_AF-W4FC49-F1
#
_entry.id   AF-W4FC49-F1
#
_cell.length_a   1.000
_cell.length_b   1.000
_cell.length_c   1.000
_cell.angle_alpha   90.00
_cell.angle_beta   90.00
_cell.angle_gamma   90.00
#
_symmetry.space_group_name_H-M   'P 1'
#
loop_
_entity.id
_entity.type
_entity.pdbx_description
1 polymer ?
#
loop_
_entity_poly.entity_id
_entity_poly.type
_entity_poly.pdbx_seq_one_letter_code
_entity_poly.pdbx_strand_id
1 'polypeptide(L)'
;MSPLLKEDNLDANSHVDLIESTLSFYGKAASDITFITADNCPTNASIAIKLGVPLVGCYSHKFNLAMQSYLADYEDALKAIHILMLRLGRQRPLGELKHFTNLQPVIRNVTRWSSTFKMVSR
;
A
#
# COMPACT_ATOMS: atom_id res chain seq x y z
N MET A 1 -1.04 -8.73 4.02
CA MET A 1 -0.79 -8.73 5.47
C MET A 1 -0.58 -10.17 5.90
N SER A 2 0.37 -10.42 6.78
CA SER A 2 0.45 -11.72 7.45
C SER A 2 -0.81 -11.92 8.31
N PRO A 3 -1.34 -13.14 8.41
CA PRO A 3 -2.46 -13.42 9.31
C PRO A 3 -2.06 -13.07 10.75
N LEU A 4 -2.99 -12.48 11.49
CA LEU A 4 -2.84 -12.24 12.93
C LEU A 4 -3.07 -13.53 13.71
N LEU A 5 -2.71 -13.52 15.00
CA LEU A 5 -2.93 -14.67 15.88
C LEU A 5 -4.41 -15.02 16.03
N LYS A 6 -5.28 -14.02 15.95
CA LYS A 6 -6.73 -14.15 15.81
C LYS A 6 -7.18 -13.31 14.63
N GLU A 7 -7.99 -13.90 13.75
CA GLU A 7 -8.38 -13.27 12.49
C GLU A 7 -9.58 -12.31 12.62
N ASP A 8 -10.21 -12.25 13.80
CA ASP A 8 -11.44 -11.49 14.05
C ASP A 8 -11.20 -10.01 14.44
N ASN A 9 -9.97 -9.63 14.78
CA ASN A 9 -9.63 -8.28 15.21
C ASN A 9 -8.32 -7.79 14.60
N LEU A 10 -8.35 -6.61 13.95
CA LEU A 10 -7.19 -5.96 13.31
C LEU A 10 -6.73 -4.71 14.07
N ASP A 11 -7.02 -4.63 15.37
CA ASP A 11 -6.61 -3.51 16.21
C ASP A 11 -5.12 -3.53 16.55
N ALA A 12 -4.65 -2.43 17.15
CA ALA A 12 -3.25 -2.28 17.52
C ALA A 12 -2.77 -3.34 18.53
N ASN A 13 -3.64 -3.85 19.42
CA ASN A 13 -3.24 -4.87 20.38
C ASN A 13 -2.97 -6.20 19.68
N SER A 14 -3.86 -6.60 18.78
CA SER A 14 -3.73 -7.83 17.99
C SER A 14 -2.46 -7.82 17.14
N HIS A 15 -2.05 -6.64 16.65
CA HIS A 15 -0.78 -6.45 15.98
C HIS A 15 0.43 -6.54 16.94
N VAL A 16 0.34 -5.95 18.13
CA VAL A 16 1.39 -6.04 19.16
C VAL A 16 1.60 -7.49 19.59
N ASP A 17 0.53 -8.23 19.87
CA ASP A 17 0.61 -9.64 20.25
C ASP A 17 1.31 -10.48 19.16
N LEU A 18 1.00 -10.22 17.89
CA LEU A 18 1.70 -10.87 16.77
C LEU A 18 3.19 -10.52 16.74
N ILE A 19 3.54 -9.25 16.91
CA ILE A 19 4.93 -8.79 16.91
C ILE A 19 5.69 -9.47 18.05
N GLU A 20 5.16 -9.45 19.27
CA GLU A 20 5.79 -10.07 20.44
C GLU A 20 5.92 -11.59 20.30
N SER A 21 4.88 -12.27 19.82
CA SER A 21 4.92 -13.70 19.51
C SER A 21 5.99 -14.03 18.48
N THR A 22 6.10 -13.22 17.43
CA THR A 22 7.13 -13.37 16.39
C THR A 22 8.53 -13.17 16.97
N LEU A 23 8.74 -12.13 17.78
CA LEU A 23 10.03 -11.88 18.44
C LEU A 23 10.41 -13.04 19.36
N SER A 24 9.47 -13.50 20.19
CA SER A 24 9.70 -14.61 21.12
C SER A 24 10.09 -15.89 20.38
N PHE A 25 9.50 -16.16 19.20
CA PHE A 25 9.89 -17.30 18.37
C PHE A 25 11.37 -17.25 17.96
N TYR A 26 11.93 -16.05 17.77
CA TYR A 26 13.35 -15.85 17.47
C TYR A 26 14.21 -15.57 18.72
N GLY A 27 13.68 -15.76 19.94
CA GLY A 27 14.39 -15.45 21.18
C GLY A 27 14.69 -13.96 21.38
N LYS A 28 13.84 -13.09 20.82
CA LYS A 28 13.90 -11.63 20.93
C LYS A 28 12.76 -11.09 21.78
N ALA A 29 12.92 -9.88 22.28
CA ALA A 29 11.92 -9.15 23.05
C ALA A 29 11.59 -7.80 22.38
N ALA A 30 10.48 -7.18 22.76
CA ALA A 30 10.10 -5.84 22.28
C ALA A 30 11.20 -4.79 22.54
N SER A 31 11.98 -4.96 23.62
CA SER A 31 13.14 -4.12 23.94
C SER A 31 14.27 -4.19 22.92
N ASP A 32 14.31 -5.22 22.07
CA ASP A 32 15.27 -5.33 20.96
C ASP A 32 14.87 -4.48 19.75
N ILE A 33 13.65 -3.91 19.73
CA ILE A 33 13.20 -3.01 18.67
C ILE A 33 13.75 -1.61 18.92
N THR A 34 14.51 -1.07 17.96
CA THR A 34 14.99 0.31 18.03
C THR A 34 13.94 1.32 17.57
N PHE A 35 13.18 0.99 16.53
CA PHE A 35 12.09 1.82 15.98
C PHE A 35 11.22 0.98 15.04
N ILE A 36 10.02 1.49 14.74
CA ILE A 36 9.12 0.90 13.75
C ILE A 36 9.08 1.80 12.52
N THR A 37 9.13 1.20 11.33
CA THR A 37 8.86 1.92 10.08
C THR A 37 7.47 1.59 9.56
N ALA A 38 6.59 2.58 9.53
CA ALA A 38 5.25 2.40 8.96
C ALA A 38 4.70 3.71 8.39
N ASP A 39 3.55 3.64 7.72
CA ASP A 39 2.82 4.86 7.35
C ASP A 39 2.21 5.54 8.59
N ASN A 40 1.73 6.77 8.42
CA ASN A 40 1.19 7.58 9.53
C ASN A 40 -0.27 7.21 9.89
N CYS A 41 -0.64 5.94 9.79
CA CYS A 41 -1.97 5.46 10.19
C CYS A 41 -2.09 5.45 11.73
N PRO A 42 -3.26 5.80 12.31
CA PRO A 42 -3.48 5.75 13.77
C PRO A 42 -3.15 4.40 14.41
N THR A 43 -3.43 3.29 13.72
CA THR A 43 -3.09 1.95 14.22
C THR A 43 -1.58 1.78 14.37
N ASN A 44 -0.78 2.24 13.40
CA ASN A 44 0.68 2.16 13.45
C ASN A 44 1.29 3.05 14.52
N ALA A 45 0.74 4.24 14.72
CA ALA A 45 1.10 5.10 15.84
C ALA A 45 0.82 4.43 17.19
N SER A 46 -0.36 3.82 17.34
CA SER A 46 -0.75 3.08 18.54
C SER A 46 0.15 1.88 18.81
N ILE A 47 0.52 1.10 17.79
CA ILE A 47 1.47 -0.01 17.90
C ILE A 47 2.83 0.49 18.43
N ALA A 48 3.38 1.56 17.84
CA ALA A 48 4.67 2.10 18.26
C ALA A 48 4.65 2.62 19.70
N ILE A 49 3.57 3.31 20.10
CA ILE A 49 3.35 3.78 21.47
C ILE A 49 3.30 2.58 22.44
N LYS A 50 2.55 1.53 22.10
CA LYS A 50 2.40 0.32 22.93
C LYS A 50 3.71 -0.44 23.10
N LEU A 51 4.51 -0.50 22.05
CA LEU A 51 5.85 -1.10 22.09
C LEU A 51 6.90 -0.19 22.72
N GLY A 52 6.57 1.08 22.99
CA GLY A 52 7.48 2.04 23.61
C GLY A 52 8.63 2.50 22.71
N VAL A 53 8.44 2.45 21.39
CA VAL A 53 9.50 2.71 20.40
C VAL A 53 9.12 3.85 19.44
N PRO A 54 10.10 4.58 18.87
CA PRO A 54 9.82 5.60 17.88
C PRO A 54 9.14 5.04 16.62
N LEU A 55 8.18 5.80 16.07
CA LEU A 55 7.63 5.56 14.75
C LEU A 55 8.37 6.43 13.71
N VAL A 56 9.10 5.78 12.82
CA VAL A 56 9.79 6.42 11.69
C VAL A 56 8.91 6.30 10.45
N GLY A 57 8.55 7.44 9.85
CA GLY A 57 7.70 7.45 8.67
C GLY A 57 8.30 6.66 7.49
N CYS A 58 7.51 5.75 6.93
CA CYS A 58 7.87 4.91 5.79
C CYS A 58 8.30 5.75 4.58
N TYR A 59 9.53 5.53 4.08
CA TYR A 59 10.08 6.24 2.93
C TYR A 59 9.23 6.05 1.67
N SER A 60 8.71 4.85 1.42
CA SER A 60 7.83 4.58 0.30
C SER A 60 6.53 5.38 0.37
N HIS A 61 6.00 5.58 1.59
CA HIS A 61 4.81 6.42 1.79
C HIS A 61 5.12 7.89 1.54
N LYS A 62 6.25 8.40 2.08
CA LYS A 62 6.71 9.77 1.84
C LYS A 62 6.93 10.04 0.35
N PHE A 63 7.54 9.09 -0.36
CA PHE A 63 7.73 9.18 -1.80
C PHE A 63 6.39 9.21 -2.55
N ASN A 64 5.43 8.36 -2.15
CA ASN A 64 4.09 8.40 -2.72
C ASN A 64 3.40 9.76 -2.50
N LEU A 65 3.51 10.36 -1.31
CA LEU A 65 2.98 11.70 -1.05
C LEU A 65 3.63 12.77 -1.93
N ALA A 66 4.95 12.72 -2.10
CA ALA A 66 5.67 13.63 -2.99
C ALA A 66 5.19 13.47 -4.45
N MET A 67 5.01 12.23 -4.91
CA MET A 67 4.47 11.94 -6.25
C MET A 67 3.03 12.42 -6.41
N GLN A 68 2.18 12.28 -5.39
CA GLN A 68 0.82 12.81 -5.43
C GLN A 68 0.80 14.33 -5.57
N SER A 69 1.67 15.03 -4.82
CA SER A 69 1.82 16.48 -4.95
C SER A 69 2.33 16.87 -6.34
N TYR A 70 3.32 16.15 -6.87
CA TYR A 70 3.88 16.41 -8.20
C TYR A 70 2.87 16.17 -9.32
N LEU A 71 2.03 15.14 -9.19
CA LEU A 71 1.05 14.75 -10.20
C LEU A 71 -0.27 15.52 -10.12
N ALA A 72 -0.44 16.42 -9.14
CA ALA A 72 -1.68 17.16 -8.92
C ALA A 72 -2.11 17.95 -10.17
N ASP A 73 -1.16 18.60 -10.85
CA ASP A 73 -1.42 19.38 -12.07
C ASP A 73 -1.83 18.52 -13.27
N TYR A 74 -1.58 17.21 -13.22
CA TYR A 74 -1.89 16.26 -14.29
C TYR A 74 -3.16 15.44 -13.99
N GLU A 75 -3.88 15.73 -12.91
CA GLU A 75 -4.97 14.88 -12.43
C GLU A 75 -6.08 14.68 -13.47
N ASP A 76 -6.39 15.69 -14.28
CA ASP A 76 -7.41 15.56 -15.34
C ASP A 76 -6.98 14.62 -16.46
N ALA A 77 -5.71 14.67 -16.88
CA ALA A 77 -5.15 13.71 -17.83
C ALA A 77 -5.13 12.29 -17.23
N LEU A 78 -4.75 12.16 -15.95
CA LEU A 78 -4.74 10.88 -15.26
C LEU A 78 -6.14 10.27 -15.12
N LYS A 79 -7.17 11.09 -14.87
CA LYS A 79 -8.57 10.67 -14.89
C LYS A 79 -9.01 10.20 -16.29
N ALA A 80 -8.63 10.91 -17.34
CA ALA A 80 -8.96 10.52 -18.70
C ALA A 80 -8.35 9.15 -19.07
N ILE A 81 -7.06 8.94 -18.76
CA ILE A 81 -6.38 7.65 -18.94
C ILE A 81 -7.08 6.56 -18.10
N HIS A 82 -7.42 6.85 -16.85
CA HIS A 82 -8.11 5.89 -15.98
C HIS A 82 -9.46 5.45 -16.57
N ILE A 83 -10.26 6.38 -17.08
CA ILE A 83 -11.53 6.08 -17.74
C ILE A 83 -11.31 5.22 -19.00
N LEU A 84 -10.27 5.51 -19.78
CA LEU A 84 -9.91 4.70 -20.94
C LEU A 84 -9.55 3.26 -20.52
N MET A 85 -8.71 3.09 -19.51
CA MET A 85 -8.31 1.77 -19.00
C MET A 85 -9.52 0.97 -18.49
N LEU A 86 -10.48 1.62 -17.82
CA LEU A 86 -11.74 0.98 -17.41
C LEU A 86 -12.57 0.51 -18.60
N ARG A 87 -12.63 1.28 -19.69
CA ARG A 87 -13.37 0.90 -20.90
C ARG A 87 -12.70 -0.25 -21.63
N LEU A 88 -11.37 -0.18 -21.78
CA LEU A 88 -10.58 -1.23 -22.43
C LEU A 88 -10.57 -2.54 -21.62
N GLY A 89 -10.69 -2.47 -20.29
CA GLY A 89 -10.76 -3.65 -19.43
C GLY A 89 -12.07 -4.45 -19.53
N ARG A 90 -13.08 -3.96 -20.24
CA ARG A 90 -14.35 -4.69 -20.45
C ARG A 90 -14.13 -5.87 -21.39
N GLN A 91 -14.85 -6.98 -21.18
CA GLN A 91 -14.63 -8.24 -21.89
C GLN A 91 -14.58 -8.09 -23.43
N ARG A 92 -15.53 -7.36 -24.03
CA ARG A 92 -15.58 -7.13 -25.48
C ARG A 92 -14.41 -6.26 -25.98
N PRO A 93 -14.22 -5.02 -25.50
CA PRO A 93 -13.05 -4.20 -25.84
C PRO A 93 -11.70 -4.87 -25.58
N LEU A 94 -11.56 -5.63 -24.49
CA LEU A 94 -10.33 -6.34 -24.16
C LEU A 94 -10.03 -7.45 -25.17
N GLY A 95 -11.07 -8.14 -25.66
CA GLY A 95 -10.94 -9.12 -26.74
C GLY A 95 -10.35 -8.48 -27.99
N GLU A 96 -10.92 -7.35 -28.40
CA GLU A 96 -10.41 -6.59 -29.55
C GLU A 96 -9.01 -6.04 -29.33
N LEU A 97 -8.73 -5.47 -28.15
CA LEU A 97 -7.43 -4.88 -27.82
C LEU A 97 -6.27 -5.89 -28.02
N LYS A 98 -6.51 -7.17 -27.72
CA LYS A 98 -5.51 -8.24 -27.89
C LYS A 98 -5.08 -8.45 -29.35
N HIS A 99 -5.87 -8.02 -30.32
CA HIS A 99 -5.49 -8.05 -31.73
C HIS A 99 -4.50 -6.93 -32.11
N PHE A 100 -4.44 -5.87 -31.31
CA PHE A 100 -3.58 -4.70 -31.57
C PHE A 100 -2.32 -4.67 -30.68
N THR A 101 -2.39 -5.22 -29.46
CA THR A 101 -1.28 -5.19 -28.52
C THR A 101 -1.34 -6.34 -27.51
N ASN A 102 -0.17 -6.73 -26.99
CA ASN A 102 -0.05 -7.68 -25.88
C ASN A 102 -0.24 -7.03 -24.50
N LEU A 103 -0.41 -5.69 -24.46
CA LEU A 103 -0.58 -4.96 -23.22
C LEU A 103 -2.00 -5.11 -22.67
N GLN A 104 -2.09 -5.10 -21.34
CA GLN A 104 -3.37 -5.17 -20.63
C GLN A 104 -3.67 -3.84 -19.94
N PRO A 105 -4.95 -3.42 -19.93
CA PRO A 105 -5.36 -2.21 -19.22
C PRO A 105 -5.03 -2.33 -17.73
N VAL A 106 -4.45 -1.27 -17.17
CA VAL A 106 -4.15 -1.18 -15.74
C VAL A 106 -4.86 0.03 -15.17
N ILE A 107 -5.61 -0.20 -14.09
CA ILE A 107 -6.30 0.88 -13.37
C ILE A 107 -5.45 1.43 -12.23
N ARG A 108 -5.50 2.75 -12.03
CA ARG A 108 -4.98 3.37 -10.82
C ARG A 108 -5.79 2.94 -9.59
N ASN A 109 -5.11 2.79 -8.46
CA ASN A 109 -5.67 2.42 -7.17
C ASN A 109 -4.89 3.17 -6.07
N VAL A 110 -5.60 3.92 -5.23
CA VAL A 110 -5.03 4.80 -4.21
C VAL A 110 -4.16 4.05 -3.19
N THR A 111 -4.57 2.83 -2.80
CA THR A 111 -3.82 2.03 -1.81
C THR A 111 -2.61 1.32 -2.42
N ARG A 112 -2.54 1.22 -3.75
CA ARG A 112 -1.37 0.70 -4.48
C ARG A 112 -0.59 1.86 -5.10
N TRP A 113 0.35 2.41 -4.35
CA TRP A 113 1.09 3.64 -4.68
C TRP A 113 1.78 3.65 -6.06
N SER A 114 2.17 2.50 -6.61
CA SER A 114 2.76 2.40 -7.97
C SER A 114 1.75 2.32 -9.11
N SER A 115 0.45 2.24 -8.82
CA SER A 115 -0.59 1.97 -9.82
C SER A 115 -0.73 3.09 -10.86
N THR A 116 -0.58 4.35 -10.47
CA THR A 116 -0.64 5.50 -11.40
C THR A 116 0.47 5.41 -12.43
N PHE A 117 1.71 5.19 -12.01
CA PHE A 117 2.84 4.98 -12.92
C PHE A 117 2.62 3.77 -13.84
N LYS A 118 2.18 2.64 -13.27
CA LYS A 118 1.88 1.41 -14.02
C LYS A 118 0.77 1.59 -15.05
N MET A 119 -0.19 2.49 -14.80
CA MET A 119 -1.27 2.83 -15.72
C MET A 119 -0.75 3.67 -16.88
N VAL A 120 0.03 4.72 -16.59
CA VAL A 120 0.59 5.61 -17.62
C VAL A 120 1.60 4.89 -18.51
N SER A 121 2.28 3.87 -17.99
CA SER A 121 3.28 3.09 -18.72
C SER A 121 2.68 1.95 -19.57
N ARG A 122 1.36 1.93 -19.79
CA ARG A 122 0.67 0.96 -20.67
C ARG A 122 0.36 1.58 -22.01
#